data_AF-A0A0G0HAI7-F1
#
_entry.id   AF-A0A0G0HAI7-F1
#
_cell.length_a   1.000
_cell.length_b   1.000
_cell.length_c   1.000
_cell.angle_alpha   90.00
_cell.angle_beta   90.00
_cell.angle_gamma   90.00
#
_symmetry.space_group_name_H-M   'P 1'
#
loop_
_entity.id
_entity.type
_entity.pdbx_description
1 polymer ?
#
loop_
_entity_poly.entity_id
_entity_poly.type
_entity_poly.pdbx_seq_one_letter_code
_entity_poly.pdbx_strand_id
1 'polypeptide(L)'
;MKFETPQPINLLICPNCKSTGSIGLKRCPECQGMAMGHFTRGRFLFWSYPLTRFHLLLQHARRIFNKVRLSLCLIFGLVMWLSAILLIWRGHYYLGLSIDFSTWPGFYFKLSSGIKFLFWFGMLGWMYVWSRLIREKQIEGEVEHHDYDDENKPSHLPPAWNTWLEALKIKRKLRHNIADTFTIEAQTVLGEAYRMADKNGYEALLPVHLFYSLLSFNRISNIFIRLGVPTSTIQSKLTPLLQTGGHRDPKDKFSMPLPAPELQQIIFQAYESAYQAHQEYVSVTELLLATVMGTPALQEILYD
;
A
#
# COMPACT_ATOMS: atom_id res chain seq x y z
N MET A 1 -4.86 11.63 29.09
CA MET A 1 -4.43 10.25 29.43
C MET A 1 -3.42 9.86 28.36
N LYS A 2 -2.16 9.57 28.70
CA LYS A 2 -1.17 9.09 27.70
C LYS A 2 -1.55 7.64 27.33
N PHE A 3 -1.40 7.25 26.07
CA PHE A 3 -1.61 5.85 25.67
C PHE A 3 -0.52 4.98 26.28
N GLU A 4 -0.87 3.78 26.73
CA GLU A 4 0.12 2.80 27.16
C GLU A 4 0.99 2.42 25.96
N THR A 5 2.31 2.55 26.11
CA THR A 5 3.26 2.13 25.08
C THR A 5 3.19 0.61 24.94
N PRO A 6 2.96 0.08 23.72
CA PRO A 6 2.88 -1.35 23.49
C PRO A 6 4.21 -2.02 23.81
N GLN A 7 4.13 -3.25 24.33
CA GLN A 7 5.31 -4.06 24.63
C GLN A 7 6.14 -4.29 23.34
N PRO A 8 7.48 -4.19 23.41
CA PRO A 8 8.33 -4.38 22.25
C PRO A 8 8.25 -5.83 21.76
N ILE A 9 8.05 -6.00 20.47
CA ILE A 9 8.00 -7.30 19.81
C ILE A 9 9.43 -7.76 19.54
N ASN A 10 9.74 -9.02 19.84
CA ASN A 10 11.06 -9.58 19.50
C ASN A 10 11.16 -9.81 17.99
N LEU A 11 11.70 -8.82 17.27
CA LEU A 11 11.86 -8.84 15.81
C LEU A 11 13.23 -9.41 15.42
N LEU A 12 13.21 -10.43 14.57
CA LEU A 12 14.39 -10.93 13.88
C LEU A 12 14.71 -9.98 12.71
N ILE A 13 15.75 -9.17 12.88
CA ILE A 13 16.21 -8.19 11.89
C ILE A 13 17.36 -8.78 11.08
N CYS A 14 17.35 -8.61 9.76
CA CYS A 14 18.47 -9.05 8.92
C CYS A 14 19.65 -8.07 9.01
N PRO A 15 20.82 -8.49 9.53
CA PRO A 15 21.97 -7.60 9.69
C PRO A 15 22.57 -7.18 8.33
N ASN A 16 22.53 -8.07 7.34
CA ASN A 16 23.15 -7.82 6.04
C ASN A 16 22.37 -6.82 5.16
N CYS A 17 21.03 -6.92 5.13
CA CYS A 17 20.22 -5.94 4.39
C CYS A 17 19.66 -4.79 5.25
N LYS A 18 19.93 -4.78 6.57
CA LYS A 18 19.44 -3.77 7.52
C LYS A 18 17.92 -3.50 7.37
N SER A 19 17.12 -4.58 7.40
CA SER A 19 15.65 -4.54 7.26
C SER A 19 15.09 -4.01 5.93
N THR A 20 15.88 -3.93 4.87
CA THR A 20 15.37 -3.52 3.53
C THR A 20 14.93 -4.70 2.65
N GLY A 21 15.35 -5.93 2.96
CA GLY A 21 15.06 -7.15 2.19
C GLY A 21 15.88 -7.29 0.89
N SER A 22 16.60 -6.25 0.46
CA SER A 22 17.35 -6.25 -0.80
C SER A 22 18.74 -5.66 -0.63
N ILE A 23 19.71 -6.18 -1.39
CA ILE A 23 21.04 -5.59 -1.50
C ILE A 23 21.18 -5.13 -2.95
N GLY A 24 21.13 -3.81 -3.15
CA GLY A 24 21.01 -3.21 -4.49
C GLY A 24 19.71 -3.65 -5.18
N LEU A 25 19.84 -4.33 -6.33
CA LEU A 25 18.71 -4.80 -7.13
C LEU A 25 18.31 -6.26 -6.84
N LYS A 26 19.11 -6.99 -6.06
CA LYS A 26 18.89 -8.41 -5.79
C LYS A 26 18.26 -8.61 -4.41
N ARG A 27 17.48 -9.68 -4.24
CA ARG A 27 17.01 -10.13 -2.93
C ARG A 27 18.20 -10.46 -2.05
N CYS A 28 18.14 -10.09 -0.77
CA CYS A 28 19.19 -10.43 0.18
C CYS A 28 19.33 -11.98 0.28
N PRO A 29 20.53 -12.55 0.15
CA PRO A 29 20.72 -14.00 0.21
C PRO A 29 20.46 -14.57 1.61
N GLU A 30 20.67 -13.76 2.66
CA GLU A 30 20.54 -14.20 4.06
C GLU A 30 19.08 -14.30 4.51
N CYS A 31 18.24 -13.29 4.24
CA CYS A 31 16.81 -13.31 4.59
C CYS A 31 15.90 -13.69 3.42
N GLN A 32 16.45 -13.96 2.22
CA GLN A 32 15.71 -14.28 0.99
C GLN A 32 14.65 -13.23 0.58
N GLY A 33 14.79 -11.98 1.02
CA GLY A 33 13.82 -10.91 0.76
C GLY A 33 12.81 -10.66 1.87
N MET A 34 12.86 -11.40 2.98
CA MET A 34 11.90 -11.28 4.09
C MET A 34 12.18 -10.12 5.05
N ALA A 35 13.35 -9.47 4.94
CA ALA A 35 13.81 -8.27 5.66
C ALA A 35 13.82 -8.33 7.21
N MET A 36 12.66 -8.54 7.82
CA MET A 36 12.39 -8.65 9.25
C MET A 36 11.23 -9.64 9.49
N GLY A 37 11.24 -10.32 10.63
CA GLY A 37 10.20 -11.29 10.97
C GLY A 37 10.01 -11.51 12.46
N HIS A 38 8.87 -12.10 12.82
CA HIS A 38 8.48 -12.42 14.18
C HIS A 38 7.70 -13.74 14.19
N PHE A 39 7.96 -14.61 15.17
CA PHE A 39 7.22 -15.86 15.31
C PHE A 39 6.17 -15.70 16.40
N THR A 40 4.91 -15.85 16.02
CA THR A 40 3.76 -15.77 16.93
C THR A 40 2.65 -16.66 16.41
N ARG A 41 1.78 -17.16 17.30
CA ARG A 41 0.61 -18.00 16.93
C ARG A 41 0.96 -19.18 16.00
N GLY A 42 2.13 -19.79 16.20
CA GLY A 42 2.60 -20.92 15.39
C GLY A 42 2.99 -20.57 13.94
N ARG A 43 3.03 -19.27 13.59
CA ARG A 43 3.34 -18.77 12.25
C ARG A 43 4.53 -17.80 12.30
N PHE A 44 5.30 -17.81 11.23
CA PHE A 44 6.37 -16.84 11.01
C PHE A 44 5.85 -15.68 10.19
N LEU A 45 5.53 -14.59 10.88
CA LEU A 45 5.16 -13.32 10.29
C LEU A 45 6.42 -12.65 9.76
N PHE A 46 6.43 -12.22 8.50
CA PHE A 46 7.57 -11.51 7.93
C PHE A 46 7.15 -10.38 7.02
N TRP A 47 8.06 -9.42 6.82
CA TRP A 47 7.82 -8.24 6.00
C TRP A 47 8.67 -8.25 4.75
N SER A 48 8.11 -8.56 3.58
CA SER A 48 8.90 -8.57 2.34
C SER A 48 8.81 -7.30 1.48
N TYR A 49 8.18 -6.23 1.96
CA TYR A 49 8.03 -5.01 1.16
C TYR A 49 9.29 -4.13 1.27
N PRO A 50 10.06 -3.94 0.18
CA PRO A 50 11.35 -3.29 0.24
C PRO A 50 11.21 -1.77 0.35
N LEU A 51 11.60 -1.20 1.50
CA LEU A 51 11.73 0.24 1.71
C LEU A 51 13.04 0.76 1.14
N THR A 52 13.17 0.75 -0.19
CA THR A 52 14.36 1.24 -0.90
C THR A 52 13.99 2.21 -2.01
N ARG A 53 14.87 3.18 -2.28
CA ARG A 53 14.69 4.21 -3.32
C ARG A 53 14.27 3.60 -4.66
N PHE A 54 14.98 2.57 -5.13
CA PHE A 54 14.71 1.95 -6.43
C PHE A 54 13.32 1.30 -6.50
N HIS A 55 12.96 0.48 -5.52
CA HIS A 55 11.68 -0.24 -5.54
C HIS A 55 10.50 0.71 -5.41
N LEU A 56 10.61 1.73 -4.56
CA LEU A 56 9.57 2.74 -4.39
C LEU A 56 9.39 3.61 -5.65
N LEU A 57 10.49 3.97 -6.33
CA LEU A 57 10.43 4.66 -7.63
C LEU A 57 9.78 3.78 -8.70
N LEU A 58 10.16 2.50 -8.78
CA LEU A 58 9.59 1.56 -9.74
C LEU A 58 8.10 1.34 -9.50
N GLN A 59 7.67 1.22 -8.24
CA GLN A 59 6.26 1.07 -7.90
C GLN A 59 5.47 2.35 -8.24
N HIS A 60 6.02 3.52 -7.94
CA HIS A 60 5.41 4.80 -8.33
C HIS A 60 5.27 4.92 -9.85
N ALA A 61 6.33 4.57 -10.59
CA ALA A 61 6.32 4.55 -12.05
C ALA A 61 5.28 3.57 -12.61
N ARG A 62 5.16 2.36 -12.04
CA ARG A 62 4.13 1.38 -12.42
C ARG A 62 2.72 1.90 -12.18
N ARG A 63 2.47 2.61 -11.07
CA ARG A 63 1.17 3.23 -10.79
C ARG A 63 0.84 4.33 -11.79
N ILE A 64 1.79 5.22 -12.09
CA ILE A 64 1.61 6.25 -13.12
C ILE A 64 1.35 5.60 -14.48
N PHE A 65 2.16 4.62 -14.87
CA PHE A 65 2.00 3.90 -16.13
C PHE A 65 0.63 3.22 -16.23
N ASN A 66 0.15 2.58 -15.17
CA ASN A 66 -1.17 1.97 -15.12
C ASN A 66 -2.28 3.02 -15.29
N LYS A 67 -2.17 4.19 -14.65
CA LYS A 67 -3.11 5.30 -14.81
C LYS A 67 -3.12 5.83 -16.24
N VAL A 68 -1.94 6.06 -16.83
CA VAL A 68 -1.80 6.52 -18.22
C VAL A 68 -2.41 5.51 -19.19
N ARG A 69 -2.10 4.21 -19.03
CA ARG A 69 -2.68 3.13 -19.83
C ARG A 69 -4.20 3.11 -19.74
N LEU A 70 -4.77 3.22 -18.53
CA LEU A 70 -6.21 3.23 -18.32
C LEU A 70 -6.86 4.44 -19.01
N SER A 71 -6.28 5.64 -18.84
CA SER A 71 -6.74 6.87 -19.48
C SER A 71 -6.69 6.77 -21.00
N LEU A 72 -5.62 6.21 -21.58
CA LEU A 72 -5.50 6.02 -23.03
C LEU A 72 -6.55 5.04 -23.56
N CYS A 73 -6.80 3.91 -22.88
CA CYS A 73 -7.85 2.97 -23.26
C CYS A 73 -9.25 3.60 -23.17
N LEU A 74 -9.51 4.43 -22.16
CA LEU A 74 -10.76 5.14 -21.99
C LEU A 74 -10.98 6.16 -23.11
N ILE A 75 -9.98 6.99 -23.42
CA ILE A 75 -10.03 7.97 -24.52
C ILE A 75 -10.22 7.25 -25.85
N PHE A 76 -9.48 6.17 -26.09
CA PHE A 76 -9.61 5.36 -27.30
C PHE A 76 -11.04 4.81 -27.45
N GLY A 77 -11.60 4.24 -26.38
CA GLY A 77 -12.98 3.73 -26.37
C GLY A 77 -14.01 4.82 -26.67
N LEU A 78 -13.85 6.00 -26.07
CA LEU A 78 -14.70 7.17 -26.31
C LEU A 78 -14.62 7.66 -27.76
N VAL A 79 -13.43 7.85 -28.30
CA VAL A 79 -13.22 8.32 -29.68
C VAL A 79 -13.85 7.37 -30.69
N MET A 80 -13.71 6.06 -30.47
CA MET A 80 -14.30 5.03 -31.34
C MET A 80 -15.83 5.09 -31.32
N TRP A 81 -16.45 5.20 -30.15
CA TRP A 81 -17.91 5.36 -30.03
C TRP A 81 -18.41 6.68 -30.59
N LEU A 82 -17.75 7.80 -30.32
CA LEU A 82 -18.12 9.11 -30.88
C LEU A 82 -18.07 9.09 -32.40
N SER A 83 -17.05 8.45 -32.97
CA SER A 83 -16.90 8.28 -34.43
C SER A 83 -17.99 7.39 -35.00
N ALA A 84 -18.34 6.28 -34.33
CA ALA A 84 -19.46 5.41 -34.73
C ALA A 84 -20.79 6.17 -34.71
N ILE A 85 -21.07 6.94 -33.65
CA ILE A 85 -22.28 7.76 -33.50
C ILE A 85 -22.36 8.82 -34.60
N LEU A 86 -21.26 9.53 -34.87
CA LEU A 86 -21.20 10.56 -35.91
C LEU A 86 -21.46 9.97 -37.30
N LEU A 87 -20.91 8.79 -37.61
CA LEU A 87 -21.15 8.11 -38.89
C LEU A 87 -22.59 7.60 -39.01
N ILE A 88 -23.20 7.12 -37.93
CA ILE A 88 -24.62 6.74 -37.88
C ILE A 88 -25.50 7.97 -38.16
N TRP A 89 -25.17 9.11 -37.54
CA TRP A 89 -25.91 10.36 -37.72
C TRP A 89 -25.78 10.89 -39.16
N ARG A 90 -24.56 10.96 -39.70
CA ARG A 90 -24.29 11.42 -41.07
C ARG A 90 -24.93 10.52 -42.14
N GLY A 91 -25.00 9.22 -41.88
CA GLY A 91 -25.62 8.26 -42.80
C GLY A 91 -27.14 8.20 -42.71
N HIS A 92 -27.77 9.03 -41.87
CA HIS A 92 -29.21 9.01 -41.60
C HIS A 92 -29.77 7.65 -41.15
N TYR A 93 -28.89 6.75 -40.67
CA TYR A 93 -29.29 5.40 -40.23
C TYR A 93 -30.21 5.43 -39.00
N TYR A 94 -30.19 6.53 -38.24
CA TYR A 94 -31.07 6.74 -37.07
C TYR A 94 -32.56 6.76 -37.42
N LEU A 95 -32.95 7.11 -38.65
CA LEU A 95 -34.35 7.09 -39.08
C LEU A 95 -34.93 5.67 -39.12
N GLY A 96 -34.09 4.65 -39.25
CA GLY A 96 -34.47 3.24 -39.18
C GLY A 96 -34.46 2.65 -37.77
N LEU A 97 -34.10 3.44 -36.76
CA LEU A 97 -34.04 2.99 -35.37
C LEU A 97 -35.45 3.07 -34.76
N SER A 98 -36.21 1.98 -34.85
CA SER A 98 -37.48 1.87 -34.13
C SER A 98 -37.25 1.38 -32.69
N ILE A 99 -38.16 1.75 -31.77
CA ILE A 99 -38.10 1.32 -30.36
C ILE A 99 -38.30 -0.21 -30.24
N ASP A 100 -38.86 -0.84 -31.28
CA ASP A 100 -39.13 -2.27 -31.29
C ASP A 100 -37.84 -3.09 -31.47
N PHE A 101 -37.52 -3.90 -30.46
CA PHE A 101 -36.34 -4.75 -30.40
C PHE A 101 -36.30 -5.77 -31.55
N SER A 102 -37.47 -6.12 -32.11
CA SER A 102 -37.58 -7.04 -33.26
C SER A 102 -36.84 -6.53 -34.52
N THR A 103 -36.70 -5.21 -34.66
CA THR A 103 -36.09 -4.56 -35.83
C THR A 103 -34.57 -4.37 -35.74
N TRP A 104 -33.99 -4.61 -34.56
CA TRP A 104 -32.57 -4.38 -34.28
C TRP A 104 -31.60 -5.22 -35.13
N PRO A 105 -31.87 -6.51 -35.41
CA PRO A 105 -31.00 -7.28 -36.30
C PRO A 105 -30.91 -6.66 -37.69
N GLY A 106 -32.06 -6.21 -38.24
CA GLY A 106 -32.13 -5.55 -39.55
C GLY A 106 -31.35 -4.23 -39.58
N PHE A 107 -31.42 -3.44 -38.51
CA PHE A 107 -30.60 -2.23 -38.35
C PHE A 107 -29.10 -2.57 -38.33
N TYR A 108 -28.69 -3.56 -37.53
CA TYR A 108 -27.30 -3.96 -37.41
C TYR A 108 -26.73 -4.43 -38.76
N PHE A 109 -27.46 -5.27 -39.51
CA PHE A 109 -26.97 -5.74 -40.81
C PHE A 109 -26.81 -4.61 -41.83
N LYS A 110 -27.66 -3.58 -41.79
CA LYS A 110 -27.56 -2.39 -42.65
C LYS A 110 -26.37 -1.49 -42.35
N LEU A 111 -25.75 -1.57 -41.17
CA LEU A 111 -24.56 -0.78 -40.84
C LEU A 111 -23.35 -1.22 -41.67
N SER A 112 -22.56 -0.24 -42.13
CA SER A 112 -21.30 -0.51 -42.81
C SER A 112 -20.31 -1.24 -41.89
N SER A 113 -19.43 -2.05 -42.48
CA SER A 113 -18.42 -2.80 -41.73
C SER A 113 -17.53 -1.89 -40.87
N GLY A 114 -17.26 -0.66 -41.32
CA GLY A 114 -16.50 0.33 -40.56
C GLY A 114 -17.20 0.76 -39.27
N ILE A 115 -18.52 1.03 -39.30
CA ILE A 115 -19.27 1.42 -38.09
C ILE A 115 -19.32 0.26 -37.09
N LYS A 116 -19.55 -0.98 -37.58
CA LYS A 116 -19.52 -2.18 -36.74
C LYS A 116 -18.17 -2.34 -36.04
N PHE A 117 -17.07 -2.18 -36.78
CA PHE A 117 -15.72 -2.25 -36.23
C PHE A 117 -15.50 -1.21 -35.13
N LEU A 118 -15.82 0.07 -35.39
CA LEU A 118 -15.67 1.15 -34.41
C LEU A 118 -16.48 0.89 -33.14
N PHE A 119 -17.72 0.41 -33.28
CA PHE A 119 -18.59 0.09 -32.16
C PHE A 119 -18.00 -1.01 -31.27
N TRP A 120 -17.61 -2.14 -31.86
CA TRP A 120 -17.08 -3.29 -31.13
C TRP A 120 -15.72 -3.00 -30.49
N PHE A 121 -14.83 -2.26 -31.17
CA PHE A 121 -13.56 -1.85 -30.57
C PHE A 121 -13.74 -0.86 -29.42
N GLY A 122 -14.70 0.07 -29.53
CA GLY A 122 -15.07 0.92 -28.42
C GLY A 122 -15.58 0.12 -27.22
N MET A 123 -16.46 -0.87 -27.47
CA MET A 123 -16.99 -1.76 -26.43
C MET A 123 -15.89 -2.58 -25.75
N LEU A 124 -14.95 -3.14 -26.51
CA LEU A 124 -13.79 -3.85 -25.97
C LEU A 124 -12.91 -2.95 -25.10
N GLY A 125 -12.70 -1.70 -25.51
CA GLY A 125 -11.99 -0.70 -24.70
C GLY A 125 -12.65 -0.45 -23.35
N TRP A 126 -13.98 -0.30 -23.34
CA TRP A 126 -14.76 -0.14 -22.11
C TRP A 126 -14.74 -1.37 -21.21
N MET A 127 -14.91 -2.57 -21.78
CA MET A 127 -14.82 -3.82 -21.03
C MET A 127 -13.43 -4.00 -20.42
N TYR A 128 -12.36 -3.65 -21.14
CA TYR A 128 -11.00 -3.69 -20.62
C TYR A 128 -10.83 -2.76 -19.41
N VAL A 129 -11.23 -1.48 -19.55
CA VAL A 129 -11.19 -0.49 -18.46
C VAL A 129 -11.97 -0.99 -17.25
N TRP A 130 -13.20 -1.47 -17.45
CA TRP A 130 -14.05 -2.03 -16.41
C TRP A 130 -13.39 -3.21 -15.69
N SER A 131 -12.86 -4.19 -16.44
CA SER A 131 -12.17 -5.34 -15.87
C SER A 131 -10.96 -4.93 -15.03
N ARG A 132 -10.25 -3.88 -15.46
CA ARG A 132 -9.05 -3.40 -14.78
C ARG A 132 -9.40 -2.66 -13.49
N LEU A 133 -10.45 -1.85 -13.50
CA LEU A 133 -10.97 -1.15 -12.31
C LEU A 133 -11.40 -2.13 -11.22
N ILE A 134 -11.97 -3.29 -11.58
CA ILE A 134 -12.33 -4.34 -10.62
C ILE A 134 -11.08 -4.99 -10.03
N ARG A 135 -10.11 -5.38 -10.89
CA ARG A 135 -8.89 -6.09 -10.44
C ARG A 135 -7.95 -5.22 -9.60
N GLU A 136 -7.94 -3.90 -9.80
CA GLU A 136 -7.07 -2.99 -9.04
C GLU A 136 -7.47 -2.84 -7.57
N LYS A 137 -8.69 -3.24 -7.20
CA LYS A 137 -9.19 -3.20 -5.82
C LYS A 137 -8.90 -4.47 -5.00
N GLN A 138 -8.37 -5.52 -5.62
CA GLN A 138 -8.08 -6.77 -4.91
C GLN A 138 -6.77 -6.63 -4.14
N ILE A 139 -6.84 -6.81 -2.82
CA ILE A 139 -5.67 -6.89 -1.93
C ILE A 139 -5.14 -8.33 -1.99
N GLU A 140 -3.82 -8.49 -2.00
CA GLU A 140 -3.17 -9.80 -2.26
C GLU A 140 -3.19 -10.74 -1.04
N GLY A 141 -3.35 -10.21 0.18
CA GLY A 141 -3.42 -11.00 1.40
C GLY A 141 -4.42 -10.45 2.41
N GLU A 142 -4.85 -11.32 3.31
CA GLU A 142 -5.73 -11.00 4.45
C GLU A 142 -4.96 -11.25 5.75
N VAL A 143 -5.30 -10.48 6.78
CA VAL A 143 -4.85 -10.73 8.15
C VAL A 143 -5.32 -12.11 8.59
N GLU A 144 -4.53 -12.74 9.45
CA GLU A 144 -4.86 -14.06 10.00
C GLU A 144 -6.24 -14.04 10.65
N HIS A 145 -7.07 -15.03 10.32
CA HIS A 145 -8.36 -15.20 10.98
C HIS A 145 -8.14 -15.58 12.44
N HIS A 146 -8.92 -14.97 13.32
CA HIS A 146 -8.91 -15.29 14.74
C HIS A 146 -9.59 -16.65 14.94
N ASP A 147 -8.82 -17.65 15.35
CA ASP A 147 -9.35 -18.97 15.69
C ASP A 147 -9.70 -19.00 17.18
N TYR A 148 -11.00 -18.90 17.51
CA TYR A 148 -11.48 -18.89 18.89
C TYR A 148 -11.19 -20.21 19.63
N ASP A 149 -11.00 -21.31 18.90
CA ASP A 149 -10.70 -22.62 19.50
C ASP A 149 -9.21 -22.77 19.88
N ASP A 150 -8.35 -21.86 19.42
CA ASP A 150 -6.89 -21.95 19.59
C ASP A 150 -6.36 -21.29 20.88
N GLU A 151 -7.21 -20.54 21.62
CA GLU A 151 -6.84 -19.93 22.92
C GLU A 151 -6.41 -20.96 23.96
N ASN A 152 -6.84 -22.22 23.82
CA ASN A 152 -6.51 -23.32 24.73
C ASN A 152 -5.33 -24.19 24.27
N LYS A 153 -4.76 -23.96 23.08
CA LYS A 153 -3.55 -24.70 22.69
C LYS A 153 -2.33 -24.04 23.31
N PRO A 154 -1.50 -24.76 24.10
CA PRO A 154 -0.25 -24.21 24.57
C PRO A 154 0.55 -23.76 23.35
N SER A 155 0.79 -22.45 23.27
CA SER A 155 1.67 -21.89 22.26
C SER A 155 3.04 -22.52 22.51
N HIS A 156 3.38 -23.58 21.78
CA HIS A 156 4.73 -24.08 21.67
C HIS A 156 5.53 -23.02 20.91
N LEU A 157 5.77 -21.89 21.57
CA LEU A 157 6.70 -20.86 21.15
C LEU A 157 8.06 -21.57 21.15
N PRO A 158 8.68 -21.79 19.98
CA PRO A 158 10.07 -22.18 19.97
C PRO A 158 10.88 -21.09 20.69
N PRO A 159 12.02 -21.46 21.32
CA PRO A 159 12.88 -20.49 21.99
C PRO A 159 13.20 -19.35 21.02
N ALA A 160 13.25 -18.12 21.56
CA ALA A 160 13.53 -16.89 20.80
C ALA A 160 14.58 -17.13 19.71
N TRP A 161 14.13 -17.20 18.46
CA TRP A 161 15.03 -17.45 17.33
C TRP A 161 15.84 -16.19 17.08
N ASN A 162 17.14 -16.30 17.33
CA ASN A 162 18.05 -15.17 17.18
C ASN A 162 18.75 -15.19 15.81
N THR A 163 18.43 -16.14 14.92
CA THR A 163 19.19 -16.33 13.67
C THR A 163 18.31 -16.66 12.46
N TRP A 164 18.56 -15.99 11.33
CA TRP A 164 17.85 -16.20 10.06
C TRP A 164 17.97 -17.61 9.48
N LEU A 165 19.07 -18.31 9.76
CA LEU A 165 19.27 -19.69 9.33
C LEU A 165 18.18 -20.63 9.87
N GLU A 166 17.65 -20.36 11.06
CA GLU A 166 16.56 -21.12 11.67
C GLU A 166 15.22 -20.73 11.06
N ALA A 167 14.97 -19.42 10.90
CA ALA A 167 13.77 -18.91 10.25
C ALA A 167 13.59 -19.45 8.82
N LEU A 168 14.69 -19.64 8.09
CA LEU A 168 14.68 -20.22 6.74
C LEU A 168 14.34 -21.72 6.69
N LYS A 169 14.43 -22.46 7.79
CA LYS A 169 14.07 -23.89 7.84
C LYS A 169 12.55 -24.10 8.02
N ILE A 170 11.82 -23.05 8.40
CA ILE A 170 10.37 -23.12 8.59
C ILE A 170 9.67 -23.50 7.29
N LYS A 171 8.71 -24.43 7.36
CA LYS A 171 7.90 -24.83 6.19
C LYS A 171 7.20 -23.60 5.59
N ARG A 172 7.23 -23.44 4.26
CA ARG A 172 6.64 -22.29 3.56
C ARG A 172 5.19 -22.00 3.95
N LYS A 173 4.39 -23.05 4.21
CA LYS A 173 2.99 -22.95 4.66
C LYS A 173 2.77 -22.27 6.01
N LEU A 174 3.81 -22.19 6.85
CA LEU A 174 3.77 -21.52 8.15
C LEU A 174 4.33 -20.09 8.08
N ARG A 175 4.76 -19.64 6.90
CA ARG A 175 5.26 -18.28 6.70
C ARG A 175 4.12 -17.42 6.18
N HIS A 176 3.92 -16.26 6.79
CA HIS A 176 2.89 -15.32 6.39
C HIS A 176 3.53 -13.96 6.16
N ASN A 177 3.37 -13.44 4.95
CA ASN A 177 3.88 -12.13 4.60
C ASN A 177 2.90 -11.06 5.05
N ILE A 178 3.21 -10.37 6.15
CA ILE A 178 2.35 -9.32 6.67
C ILE A 178 2.31 -8.10 5.74
N ALA A 179 3.26 -7.94 4.83
CA ALA A 179 3.23 -6.81 3.90
C ALA A 179 2.06 -6.89 2.90
N ASP A 180 1.59 -8.09 2.57
CA ASP A 180 0.50 -8.31 1.60
C ASP A 180 -0.87 -8.00 2.19
N THR A 181 -0.98 -7.95 3.53
CA THR A 181 -2.22 -7.61 4.24
C THR A 181 -2.40 -6.11 4.39
N PHE A 182 -1.36 -5.31 4.12
CA PHE A 182 -1.45 -3.86 4.15
C PHE A 182 -2.18 -3.36 2.91
N THR A 183 -3.18 -2.51 3.14
CA THR A 183 -3.87 -1.80 2.06
C THR A 183 -2.89 -1.02 1.18
N ILE A 184 -3.24 -0.85 -0.10
CA ILE A 184 -2.45 -0.06 -1.06
C ILE A 184 -2.19 1.36 -0.51
N GLU A 185 -3.19 1.95 0.16
CA GLU A 185 -3.06 3.24 0.82
C GLU A 185 -1.97 3.21 1.90
N ALA A 186 -2.02 2.25 2.83
CA ALA A 186 -1.01 2.10 3.90
C ALA A 186 0.41 1.89 3.36
N GLN A 187 0.59 1.03 2.35
CA GLN A 187 1.89 0.86 1.68
C GLN A 187 2.36 2.16 1.00
N THR A 188 1.42 2.95 0.46
CA THR A 188 1.73 4.25 -0.16
C THR A 188 2.18 5.26 0.88
N VAL A 189 1.53 5.30 2.05
CA VAL A 189 1.96 6.15 3.18
C VAL A 189 3.40 5.85 3.56
N LEU A 190 3.76 4.57 3.72
CA LEU A 190 5.14 4.15 4.03
C LEU A 190 6.12 4.60 2.95
N GLY A 191 5.72 4.52 1.68
CA GLY A 191 6.52 4.99 0.55
C GLY A 191 6.70 6.52 0.52
N GLU A 192 5.66 7.29 0.84
CA GLU A 192 5.74 8.75 0.93
C GLU A 192 6.58 9.19 2.15
N ALA A 193 6.48 8.49 3.27
CA ALA A 193 7.33 8.71 4.44
C ALA A 193 8.81 8.49 4.10
N TYR A 194 9.11 7.40 3.39
CA TYR A 194 10.45 7.16 2.87
C TYR A 194 10.90 8.26 1.92
N ARG A 195 10.06 8.66 0.96
CA ARG A 195 10.40 9.71 -0.01
C ARG A 195 10.65 11.04 0.68
N MET A 196 9.86 11.38 1.68
CA MET A 196 10.04 12.57 2.51
C MET A 196 11.38 12.49 3.24
N ALA A 197 11.68 11.37 3.89
CA ALA A 197 12.95 11.17 4.58
C ALA A 197 14.14 11.31 3.61
N ASP A 198 14.03 10.69 2.44
CA ASP A 198 15.10 10.67 1.45
C ASP A 198 15.34 12.05 0.82
N LYS A 199 14.26 12.75 0.43
CA LYS A 199 14.31 14.07 -0.21
C LYS A 199 14.92 15.15 0.70
N ASN A 200 14.66 15.06 2.00
CA ASN A 200 15.16 16.02 2.99
C ASN A 200 16.53 15.62 3.58
N GLY A 201 17.14 14.54 3.10
CA GLY A 201 18.50 14.18 3.51
C GLY A 201 18.60 13.47 4.85
N TYR A 202 17.52 12.94 5.42
CA TYR A 202 17.56 12.23 6.70
C TYR A 202 18.33 10.90 6.60
N GLU A 203 19.07 10.54 7.65
CA GLU A 203 19.85 9.29 7.71
C GLU A 203 18.97 8.06 7.99
N ALA A 204 17.91 8.24 8.77
CA ALA A 204 17.00 7.17 9.17
C ALA A 204 15.54 7.54 8.88
N LEU A 205 14.75 6.53 8.52
CA LEU A 205 13.31 6.64 8.42
C LEU A 205 12.69 6.39 9.80
N LEU A 206 12.46 7.49 10.52
CA LEU A 206 11.84 7.53 11.84
C LEU A 206 10.29 7.49 11.82
N PRO A 207 9.64 7.11 12.94
CA PRO A 207 8.18 7.16 13.10
C PRO A 207 7.54 8.53 12.83
N VAL A 208 8.25 9.61 13.14
CA VAL A 208 7.76 10.99 12.91
C VAL A 208 7.54 11.26 11.42
N HIS A 209 8.37 10.72 10.52
CA HIS A 209 8.17 10.84 9.07
C HIS A 209 6.92 10.09 8.60
N LEU A 210 6.66 8.91 9.19
CA LEU A 210 5.46 8.14 8.95
C LEU A 210 4.22 8.93 9.39
N PHE A 211 4.24 9.48 10.61
CA PHE A 211 3.14 10.29 11.14
C PHE A 211 2.86 11.52 10.28
N TYR A 212 3.90 12.27 9.89
CA TYR A 212 3.76 13.42 9.00
C TYR A 212 3.09 13.04 7.66
N SER A 213 3.49 11.89 7.10
CA SER A 213 2.94 11.38 5.84
C SER A 213 1.49 10.93 6.01
N LEU A 214 1.15 10.25 7.12
CA LEU A 214 -0.23 9.87 7.45
C LEU A 214 -1.18 11.07 7.47
N LEU A 215 -0.76 12.19 8.07
CA LEU A 215 -1.55 13.43 8.15
C LEU A 215 -1.90 14.04 6.77
N SER A 216 -1.16 13.67 5.72
CA SER A 216 -1.39 14.13 4.35
C SER A 216 -2.41 13.28 3.59
N PHE A 217 -2.86 12.15 4.15
CA PHE A 217 -3.84 11.27 3.51
C PHE A 217 -5.26 11.69 3.88
N ASN A 218 -6.15 11.76 2.88
CA ASN A 218 -7.53 12.22 3.05
C ASN A 218 -8.29 11.49 4.16
N ARG A 219 -8.14 10.16 4.26
CA ARG A 219 -8.83 9.36 5.29
C ARG A 219 -8.42 9.76 6.71
N ILE A 220 -7.14 10.01 6.94
CA ILE A 220 -6.61 10.45 8.24
C ILE A 220 -6.94 11.92 8.48
N SER A 221 -6.77 12.78 7.48
CA SER A 221 -7.13 14.19 7.58
C SER A 221 -8.59 14.39 7.97
N ASN A 222 -9.49 13.61 7.39
CA ASN A 222 -10.91 13.62 7.76
C ASN A 222 -11.18 13.20 9.21
N ILE A 223 -10.39 12.28 9.78
CA ILE A 223 -10.51 11.91 11.20
C ILE A 223 -10.15 13.10 12.09
N PHE A 224 -9.01 13.72 11.84
CA PHE A 224 -8.55 14.87 12.63
C PHE A 224 -9.47 16.09 12.50
N ILE A 225 -9.97 16.37 11.29
CA ILE A 225 -10.97 17.43 11.06
C ILE A 225 -12.24 17.17 11.89
N ARG A 226 -12.72 15.92 11.96
CA ARG A 226 -13.89 15.55 12.78
C ARG A 226 -13.61 15.69 14.29
N LEU A 227 -12.36 15.54 14.71
CA LEU A 227 -11.93 15.80 16.08
C LEU A 227 -11.69 17.30 16.36
N GLY A 228 -11.95 18.17 15.39
CA GLY A 228 -11.79 19.62 15.53
C GLY A 228 -10.36 20.12 15.37
N VAL A 229 -9.44 19.28 14.89
CA VAL A 229 -8.01 19.62 14.76
C VAL A 229 -7.57 19.55 13.29
N PRO A 230 -7.24 20.66 12.64
CA PRO A 230 -6.69 20.64 11.28
C PRO A 230 -5.32 19.94 11.24
N THR A 231 -5.11 19.04 10.27
CA THR A 231 -3.84 18.30 10.16
C THR A 231 -2.65 19.21 9.83
N SER A 232 -2.87 20.34 9.16
CA SER A 232 -1.84 21.35 8.88
C SER A 232 -1.25 21.95 10.17
N THR A 233 -2.07 22.16 11.20
CA THR A 233 -1.63 22.64 12.52
C THR A 233 -0.78 21.61 13.24
N ILE A 234 -1.11 20.32 13.12
CA ILE A 234 -0.28 19.24 13.68
C ILE A 234 1.05 19.16 12.92
N GLN A 235 1.02 19.24 11.59
CA GLN A 235 2.22 19.21 10.76
C GLN A 235 3.19 20.36 11.06
N SER A 236 2.70 21.56 11.36
CA SER A 236 3.56 22.67 11.77
C SER A 236 4.21 22.40 13.14
N LYS A 237 3.47 21.86 14.11
CA LYS A 237 4.01 21.43 15.42
C LYS A 237 5.07 20.31 15.29
N LEU A 238 5.02 19.47 14.25
CA LEU A 238 6.00 18.41 14.01
C LEU A 238 7.31 18.91 13.37
N THR A 239 7.33 20.10 12.77
CA THR A 239 8.50 20.61 12.04
C THR A 239 9.77 20.69 12.90
N PRO A 240 9.72 21.14 14.17
CA PRO A 240 10.89 21.12 15.05
C PRO A 240 11.45 19.70 15.29
N LEU A 241 10.57 18.71 15.50
CA LEU A 241 10.99 17.31 15.71
C LEU A 241 11.66 16.71 14.48
N LEU A 242 11.21 17.12 13.29
CA LEU A 242 11.82 16.73 12.04
C LEU A 242 13.21 17.35 11.88
N GLN A 243 13.44 18.57 12.36
CA GLN A 243 14.76 19.23 12.25
C GLN A 243 15.80 18.64 13.21
N THR A 244 15.38 18.07 14.34
CA THR A 244 16.26 17.40 15.31
C THR A 244 16.77 16.03 14.85
N GLY A 245 16.23 15.47 13.75
CA GLY A 245 16.69 14.20 13.21
C GLY A 245 18.12 14.27 12.64
N GLY A 246 18.87 13.16 12.71
CA GLY A 246 20.17 13.04 12.05
C GLY A 246 20.05 13.26 10.54
N HIS A 247 20.83 14.19 10.00
CA HIS A 247 20.93 14.46 8.58
C HIS A 247 22.19 13.81 8.03
N ARG A 248 22.08 13.22 6.83
CA ARG A 248 23.22 12.72 6.07
C ARG A 248 24.13 13.87 5.68
N ASP A 249 25.41 13.57 5.48
CA ASP A 249 26.34 14.50 4.85
C ASP A 249 25.77 14.90 3.47
N PRO A 250 25.58 16.20 3.17
CA PRO A 250 25.11 16.67 1.87
C PRO A 250 25.94 16.16 0.67
N LYS A 251 27.19 15.74 0.90
CA LYS A 251 28.07 15.17 -0.13
C LYS A 251 27.77 13.70 -0.43
N ASP A 252 27.12 12.99 0.47
CA ASP A 252 26.76 11.59 0.30
C ASP A 252 25.40 11.43 -0.39
N LYS A 253 25.44 11.39 -1.72
CA LYS A 253 24.24 11.20 -2.57
C LYS A 253 23.79 9.74 -2.68
N PHE A 254 24.60 8.80 -2.20
CA PHE A 254 24.41 7.37 -2.42
C PHE A 254 23.84 6.65 -1.21
N SER A 255 24.06 7.14 0.01
CA SER A 255 23.35 6.61 1.16
C SER A 255 21.86 6.86 1.04
N MET A 256 21.07 5.95 1.60
CA MET A 256 19.63 5.97 1.59
C MET A 256 19.12 5.84 3.03
N PRO A 257 17.97 6.45 3.38
CA PRO A 257 17.46 6.33 4.74
C PRO A 257 17.08 4.88 5.03
N LEU A 258 17.51 4.36 6.17
CA LEU A 258 17.17 3.02 6.63
C LEU A 258 16.01 3.07 7.63
N PRO A 259 15.09 2.09 7.63
CA PRO A 259 13.99 2.05 8.61
C PRO A 259 14.56 1.92 10.02
N ALA A 260 14.23 2.87 10.89
CA ALA A 260 14.65 2.84 12.29
C ALA A 260 13.98 1.67 13.05
N PRO A 261 14.62 1.11 14.09
CA PRO A 261 14.04 0.00 14.85
C PRO A 261 12.63 0.27 15.37
N GLU A 262 12.34 1.50 15.79
CA GLU A 262 11.03 1.93 16.29
C GLU A 262 9.97 1.86 15.19
N LEU A 263 10.32 2.23 13.97
CA LEU A 263 9.42 2.11 12.82
C LEU A 263 9.13 0.65 12.49
N GLN A 264 10.13 -0.22 12.61
CA GLN A 264 9.96 -1.66 12.39
C GLN A 264 8.98 -2.25 13.41
N GLN A 265 9.07 -1.83 14.68
CA GLN A 265 8.10 -2.18 15.72
C GLN A 265 6.69 -1.72 15.36
N ILE A 266 6.53 -0.46 14.93
CA ILE A 266 5.22 0.09 14.55
C ILE A 266 4.57 -0.70 13.42
N ILE A 267 5.33 -1.18 12.43
CA ILE A 267 4.79 -1.99 11.33
C ILE A 267 4.18 -3.30 11.85
N PHE A 268 4.89 -4.01 12.73
CA PHE A 268 4.36 -5.24 13.31
C PHE A 268 3.23 -4.98 14.30
N GLN A 269 3.31 -3.90 15.09
CA GLN A 269 2.25 -3.50 16.01
C GLN A 269 0.96 -3.11 15.28
N ALA A 270 1.06 -2.46 14.11
CA ALA A 270 -0.11 -2.17 13.27
C ALA A 270 -0.78 -3.45 12.78
N TYR A 271 0.01 -4.48 12.44
CA TYR A 271 -0.52 -5.80 12.10
C TYR A 271 -1.19 -6.49 13.29
N GLU A 272 -0.54 -6.52 14.45
CA GLU A 272 -1.12 -7.09 15.67
C GLU A 272 -2.39 -6.36 16.09
N SER A 273 -2.44 -5.04 15.95
CA SER A 273 -3.64 -4.24 16.18
C SER A 273 -4.78 -4.60 15.23
N ALA A 274 -4.49 -4.81 13.94
CA ALA A 274 -5.48 -5.26 12.97
C ALA A 274 -6.01 -6.67 13.31
N TYR A 275 -5.11 -7.57 13.71
CA TYR A 275 -5.46 -8.93 14.15
C TYR A 275 -6.39 -8.90 15.37
N GLN A 276 -6.02 -8.16 16.42
CA GLN A 276 -6.84 -8.00 17.63
C GLN A 276 -8.19 -7.34 17.35
N ALA A 277 -8.22 -6.39 16.41
CA ALA A 277 -9.44 -5.71 15.98
C ALA A 277 -10.26 -6.50 14.94
N HIS A 278 -9.86 -7.74 14.64
CA HIS A 278 -10.54 -8.62 13.67
C HIS A 278 -10.73 -7.97 12.29
N GLN A 279 -9.76 -7.16 11.87
CA GLN A 279 -9.79 -6.50 10.57
C GLN A 279 -9.21 -7.43 9.51
N GLU A 280 -9.81 -7.46 8.32
CA GLU A 280 -9.29 -8.24 7.19
C GLU A 280 -7.95 -7.70 6.66
N TYR A 281 -7.69 -6.40 6.84
CA TYR A 281 -6.53 -5.70 6.29
C TYR A 281 -5.95 -4.69 7.27
N VAL A 282 -4.64 -4.42 7.13
CA VAL A 282 -3.99 -3.32 7.85
C VAL A 282 -4.17 -2.04 7.04
N SER A 283 -5.01 -1.15 7.52
CA SER A 283 -5.30 0.13 6.87
C SER A 283 -4.49 1.27 7.48
N VAL A 284 -4.65 2.48 6.94
CA VAL A 284 -3.97 3.68 7.45
C VAL A 284 -4.35 4.01 8.89
N THR A 285 -5.51 3.55 9.38
CA THR A 285 -5.95 3.79 10.76
C THR A 285 -5.16 2.97 11.78
N GLU A 286 -4.92 1.70 11.50
CA GLU A 286 -4.11 0.82 12.37
C GLU A 286 -2.65 1.30 12.37
N LEU A 287 -2.16 1.75 11.21
CA LEU A 287 -0.83 2.35 11.10
C LEU A 287 -0.71 3.67 11.89
N LEU A 288 -1.74 4.52 11.84
CA LEU A 288 -1.82 5.75 12.65
C LEU A 288 -1.79 5.43 14.15
N LEU A 289 -2.66 4.53 14.59
CA LEU A 289 -2.79 4.15 15.98
C LEU A 289 -1.46 3.57 16.51
N ALA A 290 -0.86 2.63 15.78
CA ALA A 290 0.44 2.06 16.15
C ALA A 290 1.54 3.13 16.18
N THR A 291 1.55 4.09 15.25
CA THR A 291 2.55 5.17 15.22
C THR A 291 2.45 6.09 16.44
N VAL A 292 1.24 6.49 16.80
CA VAL A 292 0.98 7.36 17.96
C VAL A 292 1.29 6.61 19.25
N MET A 293 0.84 5.37 19.39
CA MET A 293 1.10 4.55 20.58
C MET A 293 2.59 4.24 20.77
N GLY A 294 3.30 3.94 19.68
CA GLY A 294 4.73 3.60 19.70
C GLY A 294 5.68 4.79 19.89
N THR A 295 5.19 6.03 19.82
CA THR A 295 6.05 7.23 19.88
C THR A 295 5.56 8.22 20.94
N PRO A 296 6.13 8.22 22.16
CA PRO A 296 5.70 9.11 23.25
C PRO A 296 5.71 10.60 22.89
N ALA A 297 6.71 11.06 22.13
CA ALA A 297 6.79 12.45 21.68
C ALA A 297 5.61 12.87 20.78
N LEU A 298 5.05 11.94 19.99
CA LEU A 298 3.86 12.22 19.18
C LEU A 298 2.60 12.30 20.04
N GLN A 299 2.52 11.52 21.12
CA GLN A 299 1.40 11.61 22.06
C GLN A 299 1.37 12.98 22.74
N GLU A 300 2.52 13.49 23.17
CA GLU A 300 2.62 14.82 23.79
C GLU A 300 2.09 15.91 22.85
N ILE A 301 2.51 15.91 21.59
CA ILE A 301 2.02 16.87 20.58
C ILE A 301 0.50 16.79 20.36
N LEU A 302 -0.10 15.61 20.51
CA LEU A 302 -1.53 15.40 20.30
C LEU A 302 -2.37 15.73 21.53
N TYR A 303 -1.79 15.69 22.74
CA TYR A 303 -2.48 16.03 23.98
C TYR A 303 -2.30 17.48 24.41
N ASP A 304 -1.28 18.17 23.90
CA ASP A 304 -1.03 19.60 24.07
C ASP A 304 -1.83 20.49 23.11
#